data_AF-A0A1V4RKE0-F1
#
_entry.id   AF-A0A1V4RKE0-F1
#
_cell.length_a   1.000
_cell.length_b   1.000
_cell.length_c   1.000
_cell.angle_alpha   90.00
_cell.angle_beta   90.00
_cell.angle_gamma   90.00
#
_symmetry.space_group_name_H-M   'P 1'
#
loop_
_entity.id
_entity.type
_entity.pdbx_description
1 polymer ?
#
loop_
_entity_poly.entity_id
_entity_poly.type
_entity_poly.pdbx_seq_one_letter_code
_entity_poly.pdbx_strand_id
1 'polypeptide(L)'
;MNLSLPYSSCFFKKVPLVFLNLDKLVRGGSEFRDFKKDCYWAISDSKSVFARLIFRQGKPYFIHGLDCLDATSFINTIRRDKRELFLSLHFLEPGALGPVIKYLCEEPVLTELDNSSGELIQLLKSLRKSGESGMISLQTESGVALIPIREGKISRGFLPGRTIKGRALVDFLKSPEGSGLAEFVDGEVAEPSTLGIGEINLILTAINVWLESLGPVWPQSRAIVPAFVEKIRTRYPLLESLSYSSEDFLVLGSFIADSSDFPKAMALLIKSLCKKHPSPATALKLFTRINKDRTEALKSTGLIELL
;
A
#
# COMPACT_ATOMS: atom_id res chain seq x y z
N MET A 1 3.41 8.29 -20.68
CA MET A 1 1.95 8.26 -20.92
C MET A 1 1.22 8.65 -19.64
N ASN A 2 0.12 9.40 -19.75
CA ASN A 2 -0.79 9.75 -18.63
C ASN A 2 -1.76 8.60 -18.34
N LEU A 3 -1.24 7.47 -17.87
CA LEU A 3 -2.07 6.30 -17.62
C LEU A 3 -2.82 6.46 -16.30
N SER A 4 -4.13 6.68 -16.41
CA SER A 4 -5.04 6.64 -15.26
C SER A 4 -5.20 5.19 -14.82
N LEU A 5 -5.05 4.93 -13.52
CA LEU A 5 -5.42 3.64 -12.94
C LEU A 5 -6.95 3.51 -12.93
N PRO A 6 -7.52 2.30 -12.80
CA PRO A 6 -8.95 2.15 -12.69
C PRO A 6 -9.55 3.03 -11.59
N TYR A 7 -10.74 3.59 -11.84
CA TYR A 7 -11.47 4.41 -10.87
C TYR A 7 -12.97 4.35 -11.13
N SER A 8 -13.79 4.43 -10.09
CA SER A 8 -15.25 4.53 -10.18
C SER A 8 -15.70 5.93 -10.55
N SER A 9 -15.07 6.92 -9.93
CA SER A 9 -15.44 8.33 -10.04
C SER A 9 -14.23 9.21 -9.73
N CYS A 10 -14.22 10.40 -10.30
CA CYS A 10 -13.22 11.42 -10.04
C CYS A 10 -13.87 12.55 -9.26
N PHE A 11 -13.32 12.91 -8.11
CA PHE A 11 -13.85 13.98 -7.28
C PHE A 11 -13.44 15.36 -7.81
N PHE A 12 -12.14 15.52 -8.10
CA PHE A 12 -11.62 16.64 -8.86
C PHE A 12 -10.41 16.17 -9.67
N LYS A 13 -10.15 16.88 -10.78
CA LYS A 13 -9.09 16.55 -11.72
C LYS A 13 -8.20 17.77 -11.94
N LYS A 14 -6.88 17.55 -11.87
CA LYS A 14 -5.82 18.53 -12.16
C LYS A 14 -6.00 19.87 -11.42
N VAL A 15 -6.22 19.81 -10.11
CA VAL A 15 -6.24 21.03 -9.28
C VAL A 15 -4.80 21.40 -8.90
N PRO A 16 -4.33 22.64 -9.12
CA PRO A 16 -2.99 23.05 -8.74
C PRO A 16 -2.74 22.93 -7.24
N LEU A 17 -1.61 22.33 -6.85
CA LEU A 17 -1.31 22.04 -5.45
C LEU A 17 -1.21 23.29 -4.56
N VAL A 18 -0.82 24.43 -5.14
CA VAL A 18 -0.71 25.72 -4.44
C VAL A 18 -2.03 26.17 -3.80
N PHE A 19 -3.17 25.71 -4.32
CA PHE A 19 -4.50 26.04 -3.79
C PHE A 19 -5.02 25.02 -2.76
N LEU A 20 -4.25 23.97 -2.47
CA LEU A 20 -4.70 22.85 -1.65
C LEU A 20 -3.98 22.79 -0.31
N ASN A 21 -4.75 22.63 0.76
CA ASN A 21 -4.20 22.25 2.06
C ASN A 21 -4.06 20.72 2.14
N LEU A 22 -2.90 20.21 1.71
CA LEU A 22 -2.63 18.77 1.65
C LEU A 22 -2.71 18.06 3.01
N ASP A 23 -2.27 18.71 4.10
CA ASP A 23 -2.36 18.11 5.44
C ASP A 23 -3.82 17.92 5.85
N LYS A 24 -4.67 18.93 5.60
CA LYS A 24 -6.11 18.82 5.86
C LYS A 24 -6.77 17.78 4.96
N LEU A 25 -6.36 17.65 3.71
CA LEU A 25 -6.93 16.66 2.79
C LEU A 25 -6.55 15.23 3.19
N VAL A 26 -5.31 14.98 3.61
CA VAL A 26 -4.89 13.66 4.12
C VAL A 26 -5.63 13.31 5.41
N ARG A 27 -5.81 14.27 6.33
CA ARG A 27 -6.55 14.06 7.58
C ARG A 27 -8.06 13.94 7.38
N GLY A 28 -8.64 14.77 6.51
CA GLY A 28 -10.07 14.77 6.21
C GLY A 28 -10.55 13.44 5.62
N GLY A 29 -9.66 12.68 4.96
CA GLY A 29 -9.97 11.35 4.46
C GLY A 29 -10.56 10.40 5.51
N SER A 30 -10.15 10.51 6.77
CA SER A 30 -10.66 9.67 7.86
C SER A 30 -11.91 10.24 8.55
N GLU A 31 -12.16 11.55 8.45
CA GLU A 31 -13.22 12.27 9.15
C GLU A 31 -14.51 12.44 8.31
N PHE A 32 -14.40 12.46 6.97
CA PHE A 32 -15.54 12.62 6.07
C PHE A 32 -16.14 11.28 5.62
N ARG A 33 -17.47 11.14 5.74
CA ARG A 33 -18.22 9.90 5.47
C ARG A 33 -18.01 9.36 4.05
N ASP A 34 -17.89 10.25 3.06
CA ASP A 34 -17.70 9.91 1.65
C ASP A 34 -16.25 9.50 1.31
N PHE A 35 -15.29 9.80 2.19
CA PHE A 35 -13.88 9.45 2.03
C PHE A 35 -13.52 8.07 2.62
N LYS A 36 -14.49 7.33 3.17
CA LYS A 36 -14.31 5.94 3.62
C LYS A 36 -14.18 4.92 2.50
N LYS A 37 -14.15 5.36 1.23
CA LYS A 37 -13.88 4.50 0.08
C LYS A 37 -12.38 4.42 -0.18
N ASP A 38 -11.97 3.33 -0.82
CA ASP A 38 -10.61 3.26 -1.35
C ASP A 38 -10.47 4.31 -2.45
N CYS A 39 -9.34 5.01 -2.46
CA CYS A 39 -9.08 6.06 -3.43
C CYS A 39 -7.58 6.24 -3.67
N TYR A 40 -7.22 7.03 -4.66
CA TYR A 40 -5.85 7.47 -4.83
C TYR A 40 -5.78 8.92 -5.25
N TRP A 41 -4.72 9.56 -4.78
CA TRP A 41 -4.23 10.82 -5.27
C TRP A 41 -3.30 10.55 -6.43
N ALA A 42 -3.50 11.22 -7.55
CA ALA A 42 -2.56 11.25 -8.67
C ALA A 42 -1.90 12.62 -8.74
N ILE A 43 -0.58 12.64 -8.56
CA ILE A 43 0.25 13.84 -8.64
C ILE A 43 0.89 13.89 -10.02
N SER A 44 0.69 15.01 -10.72
CA SER A 44 1.18 15.18 -12.08
C SER A 44 1.83 16.54 -12.30
N ASP A 45 2.77 16.61 -13.25
CA ASP A 45 3.49 17.81 -13.66
C ASP A 45 2.99 18.34 -15.02
N SER A 46 1.66 18.31 -15.22
CA SER A 46 0.93 18.55 -16.49
C SER A 46 1.14 17.49 -17.58
N LYS A 47 2.35 16.91 -17.68
CA LYS A 47 2.73 15.93 -18.72
C LYS A 47 2.42 14.49 -18.30
N SER A 48 2.76 14.12 -17.07
CA SER A 48 2.63 12.74 -16.59
C SER A 48 2.28 12.67 -15.11
N VAL A 49 1.59 11.60 -14.71
CA VAL A 49 1.47 11.23 -13.29
C VAL A 49 2.77 10.55 -12.88
N PHE A 50 3.50 11.15 -11.94
CA PHE A 50 4.78 10.61 -11.45
C PHE A 50 4.68 10.04 -10.03
N ALA A 51 3.68 10.45 -9.25
CA ALA A 51 3.50 9.94 -7.90
C ALA A 51 2.02 9.68 -7.58
N ARG A 52 1.78 8.69 -6.72
CA ARG A 52 0.45 8.36 -6.23
C ARG A 52 0.49 8.13 -4.72
N LEU A 53 -0.51 8.65 -4.02
CA LEU A 53 -0.81 8.29 -2.63
C LEU A 53 -2.13 7.54 -2.62
N ILE A 54 -2.07 6.26 -2.31
CA ILE A 54 -3.23 5.37 -2.28
C ILE A 54 -3.77 5.36 -0.86
N PHE A 55 -5.09 5.41 -0.76
CA PHE A 55 -5.83 5.35 0.49
C PHE A 55 -6.69 4.10 0.51
N ARG A 56 -6.67 3.42 1.66
CA ARG A 56 -7.62 2.36 1.98
C ARG A 56 -8.59 2.90 3.00
N GLN A 57 -9.87 2.92 2.64
CA GLN A 57 -10.94 3.41 3.53
C GLN A 57 -10.64 4.76 4.21
N GLY A 58 -10.10 5.71 3.43
CA GLY A 58 -9.76 7.05 3.91
C GLY A 58 -8.43 7.19 4.63
N LYS A 59 -7.66 6.11 4.82
CA LYS A 59 -6.35 6.13 5.47
C LYS A 59 -5.21 5.96 4.47
N PRO A 60 -4.09 6.70 4.59
CA PRO A 60 -2.89 6.50 3.78
C PRO A 60 -2.41 5.04 3.83
N TYR A 61 -2.36 4.42 2.66
CA TYR A 61 -2.11 2.99 2.51
C TYR A 61 -0.76 2.68 1.87
N PHE A 62 -0.49 3.27 0.71
CA PHE A 62 0.70 2.99 -0.09
C PHE A 62 1.09 4.23 -0.90
N ILE A 63 2.39 4.42 -1.12
CA ILE A 63 2.95 5.48 -1.96
C ILE A 63 3.66 4.83 -3.14
N HIS A 64 3.34 5.26 -4.35
CA HIS A 64 4.00 4.81 -5.57
C HIS A 64 4.68 5.98 -6.27
N GLY A 65 5.89 5.75 -6.77
CA GLY A 65 6.65 6.70 -7.61
C GLY A 65 7.53 7.69 -6.85
N LEU A 66 7.45 7.71 -5.52
CA LEU A 66 8.38 8.44 -4.64
C LEU A 66 8.85 7.52 -3.53
N ASP A 67 10.12 7.63 -3.18
CA ASP A 67 10.72 6.91 -2.05
C ASP A 67 10.34 7.60 -0.74
N CYS A 68 9.10 7.37 -0.31
CA CYS A 68 8.54 7.94 0.91
C CYS A 68 7.79 6.84 1.66
N LEU A 69 8.04 6.73 2.96
CA LEU A 69 7.46 5.67 3.80
C LEU A 69 6.33 6.17 4.69
N ASP A 70 6.00 7.46 4.63
CA ASP A 70 4.89 8.07 5.34
C ASP A 70 4.27 9.23 4.55
N ALA A 71 3.01 9.56 4.88
CA ALA A 71 2.26 10.59 4.19
C ALA A 71 2.83 12.01 4.41
N THR A 72 3.48 12.27 5.55
CA THR A 72 4.08 13.58 5.85
C THR A 72 5.30 13.82 4.97
N SER A 73 6.19 12.84 4.87
CA SER A 73 7.36 12.86 3.97
C SER A 73 6.92 13.02 2.52
N PHE A 74 5.89 12.28 2.09
CA PHE A 74 5.30 12.45 0.75
C PHE A 74 4.82 13.88 0.48
N ILE A 75 4.03 14.46 1.39
CA ILE A 75 3.54 15.84 1.27
C ILE A 75 4.70 16.83 1.24
N ASN A 76 5.70 16.65 2.10
CA ASN A 76 6.88 17.53 2.16
C ASN A 76 7.71 17.47 0.87
N THR A 77 7.92 16.29 0.32
CA THR A 77 8.61 16.09 -0.97
C THR A 77 7.87 16.83 -2.08
N ILE A 78 6.54 16.67 -2.15
CA ILE A 78 5.70 17.34 -3.14
C ILE A 78 5.74 18.86 -2.99
N ARG A 79 5.69 19.38 -1.77
CA ARG A 79 5.74 20.84 -1.50
C ARG A 79 7.08 21.47 -1.87
N ARG A 80 8.17 20.70 -1.79
CA ARG A 80 9.53 21.15 -2.12
C ARG A 80 9.84 21.03 -3.62
N ASP A 81 8.99 20.34 -4.37
CA ASP A 81 9.12 20.25 -5.82
C ASP A 81 8.92 21.63 -6.46
N LYS A 82 9.81 22.01 -7.38
CA LYS A 82 9.81 23.32 -8.02
C LYS A 82 8.88 23.39 -9.24
N ARG A 83 8.39 22.25 -9.73
CA ARG A 83 7.48 22.18 -10.88
C ARG A 83 6.09 22.66 -10.48
N GLU A 84 5.31 23.11 -11.46
CA GLU A 84 3.87 23.28 -11.26
C GLU A 84 3.22 21.89 -11.18
N LEU A 85 2.68 21.58 -10.01
CA LEU A 85 2.11 20.28 -9.72
C LEU A 85 0.58 20.35 -9.58
N PHE A 86 -0.08 19.28 -10.02
CA PHE A 86 -1.52 19.13 -9.99
C PHE A 86 -1.93 17.83 -9.30
N LEU A 87 -2.97 17.91 -8.46
CA LEU A 87 -3.60 16.76 -7.82
C LEU A 87 -4.91 16.40 -8.53
N SER A 88 -5.13 15.11 -8.73
CA SER A 88 -6.44 14.54 -9.03
C SER A 88 -6.81 13.50 -7.97
N LEU A 89 -8.07 13.47 -7.55
CA LEU A 89 -8.59 12.49 -6.61
C LEU A 89 -9.54 11.53 -7.32
N HIS A 90 -9.23 10.23 -7.23
CA HIS A 90 -9.97 9.16 -7.89
C HIS A 90 -10.44 8.13 -6.86
N PHE A 91 -11.74 7.90 -6.78
CA PHE A 91 -12.30 6.82 -5.96
C PHE A 91 -12.23 5.50 -6.72
N LEU A 92 -11.93 4.43 -6.00
CA LEU A 92 -11.88 3.08 -6.54
C LEU A 92 -13.24 2.38 -6.38
N GLU A 93 -13.56 1.46 -7.29
CA GLU A 93 -14.66 0.51 -7.08
C GLU A 93 -14.28 -0.53 -6.01
N PRO A 94 -15.24 -1.09 -5.25
CA PRO A 94 -14.95 -2.16 -4.30
C PRO A 94 -14.27 -3.36 -4.96
N GLY A 95 -13.14 -3.76 -4.38
CA GLY A 95 -12.28 -4.85 -4.88
C GLY A 95 -11.27 -4.44 -5.95
N ALA A 96 -11.19 -3.17 -6.33
CA ALA A 96 -10.18 -2.68 -7.28
C ALA A 96 -8.81 -2.41 -6.63
N LEU A 97 -8.75 -2.25 -5.30
CA LEU A 97 -7.52 -1.90 -4.60
C LEU A 97 -6.44 -2.99 -4.74
N GLY A 98 -6.78 -4.27 -4.55
CA GLY A 98 -5.86 -5.40 -4.76
C GLY A 98 -5.20 -5.39 -6.16
N PRO A 99 -5.99 -5.37 -7.25
CA PRO A 99 -5.46 -5.22 -8.60
C PRO A 99 -4.55 -4.00 -8.78
N VAL A 100 -4.94 -2.84 -8.22
CA VAL A 100 -4.14 -1.61 -8.28
C VAL A 100 -2.79 -1.79 -7.59
N ILE A 101 -2.75 -2.38 -6.39
CA ILE A 101 -1.50 -2.62 -5.67
C ILE A 101 -0.60 -3.59 -6.44
N LYS A 102 -1.16 -4.71 -6.94
CA LYS A 102 -0.42 -5.68 -7.76
C LYS A 102 0.22 -5.01 -8.99
N TYR A 103 -0.55 -4.19 -9.71
CA TYR A 103 -0.06 -3.49 -10.92
C TYR A 103 1.08 -2.52 -10.64
N LEU A 104 1.12 -1.92 -9.45
CA LEU A 104 2.12 -0.92 -9.08
C LEU A 104 3.37 -1.51 -8.42
N CYS A 105 3.31 -2.76 -7.94
CA CYS A 105 4.37 -3.35 -7.15
C CYS A 105 5.05 -4.54 -7.83
N GLU A 106 4.37 -5.23 -8.75
CA GLU A 106 4.86 -6.48 -9.33
C GLU A 106 5.22 -6.31 -10.81
N GLU A 107 6.30 -6.96 -11.21
CA GLU A 107 6.75 -6.96 -12.59
C GLU A 107 5.96 -7.98 -13.42
N PRO A 108 5.52 -7.62 -14.64
CA PRO A 108 4.83 -8.56 -15.51
C PRO A 108 5.78 -9.64 -16.03
N VAL A 109 5.28 -10.88 -16.08
CA VAL A 109 6.02 -12.03 -16.64
C VAL A 109 5.83 -12.15 -18.15
N LEU A 110 4.75 -11.57 -18.70
CA LEU A 110 4.55 -11.41 -20.14
C LEU A 110 4.22 -9.95 -20.43
N THR A 111 4.84 -9.40 -21.47
CA THR A 111 4.67 -8.02 -21.92
C THR A 111 4.26 -7.98 -23.39
N GLU A 112 3.76 -6.83 -23.83
CA GLU A 112 3.44 -6.54 -25.24
C GLU A 112 2.44 -7.52 -25.89
N LEU A 113 1.56 -8.14 -25.11
CA LEU A 113 0.53 -9.05 -25.61
C LEU A 113 -0.50 -8.25 -26.42
N ASP A 114 -0.60 -8.48 -27.72
CA ASP A 114 -1.58 -7.77 -28.54
C ASP A 114 -2.95 -8.44 -28.43
N ASN A 115 -3.90 -7.77 -27.79
CA ASN A 115 -5.26 -8.29 -27.71
C ASN A 115 -5.95 -8.33 -29.09
N SER A 116 -5.54 -7.48 -30.02
CA SER A 116 -6.12 -7.37 -31.36
C SER A 116 -5.78 -8.57 -32.24
N SER A 117 -4.58 -9.15 -32.07
CA SER A 117 -4.14 -10.38 -32.72
C SER A 117 -4.72 -11.65 -32.07
N GLY A 118 -5.38 -11.50 -30.91
CA GLY A 118 -5.98 -12.58 -30.14
C GLY A 118 -5.04 -13.29 -29.17
N GLU A 119 -3.82 -12.79 -28.96
CA GLU A 119 -2.85 -13.35 -28.02
C GLU A 119 -3.39 -13.40 -26.59
N LEU A 120 -4.09 -12.36 -26.15
CA LEU A 120 -4.73 -12.33 -24.84
C LEU A 120 -5.77 -13.44 -24.67
N ILE A 121 -6.53 -13.76 -25.73
CA ILE A 121 -7.50 -14.85 -25.72
C ILE A 121 -6.79 -16.20 -25.65
N GLN A 122 -5.63 -16.35 -26.28
CA GLN A 122 -4.81 -17.56 -26.19
C GLN A 122 -4.25 -17.73 -24.77
N LEU A 123 -3.74 -16.67 -24.16
CA LEU A 123 -3.30 -16.66 -22.76
C LEU A 123 -4.44 -17.09 -21.82
N LEU A 124 -5.62 -16.48 -21.94
CA LEU A 124 -6.79 -16.84 -21.13
C LEU A 124 -7.20 -18.31 -21.30
N LYS A 125 -7.09 -18.86 -22.51
CA LYS A 125 -7.34 -20.30 -22.74
C LYS A 125 -6.28 -21.17 -22.08
N SER A 126 -5.02 -20.74 -22.10
CA SER A 126 -3.91 -21.44 -21.43
C SER A 126 -4.12 -21.47 -19.92
N LEU A 127 -4.33 -20.32 -19.31
CA LEU A 127 -4.57 -20.17 -17.86
C LEU A 127 -5.79 -20.97 -17.40
N ARG A 128 -6.85 -21.04 -18.22
CA ARG A 128 -8.02 -21.88 -17.95
C ARG A 128 -7.71 -23.38 -17.96
N LYS A 129 -6.75 -23.84 -18.76
CA LYS A 129 -6.33 -25.24 -18.79
C LYS A 129 -5.40 -25.58 -17.62
N SER A 130 -4.49 -24.68 -17.27
CA SER A 130 -3.57 -24.86 -16.14
C SER A 130 -4.23 -24.61 -14.78
N GLY A 131 -5.33 -23.85 -14.73
CA GLY A 131 -5.97 -23.45 -13.48
C GLY A 131 -5.20 -22.35 -12.74
N GLU A 132 -4.35 -21.61 -13.45
CA GLU A 132 -3.50 -20.56 -12.86
C GLU A 132 -4.25 -19.24 -12.68
N SER A 133 -3.83 -18.48 -11.68
CA SER A 133 -4.34 -17.15 -11.37
C SER A 133 -3.32 -16.08 -11.79
N GLY A 134 -3.79 -14.85 -11.93
CA GLY A 134 -2.96 -13.75 -12.38
C GLY A 134 -3.75 -12.45 -12.52
N MET A 135 -3.16 -11.49 -13.21
CA MET A 135 -3.82 -10.24 -13.56
C MET A 135 -3.34 -9.78 -14.93
N ILE A 136 -4.30 -9.36 -15.76
CA ILE A 136 -4.02 -8.65 -17.00
C ILE A 136 -4.08 -7.15 -16.73
N SER A 137 -3.05 -6.40 -17.14
CA SER A 137 -3.10 -4.95 -17.33
C SER A 137 -3.21 -4.67 -18.83
N LEU A 138 -4.35 -4.14 -19.27
CA LEU A 138 -4.60 -3.78 -20.66
C LEU A 138 -4.57 -2.25 -20.82
N GLN A 139 -3.70 -1.75 -21.70
CA GLN A 139 -3.67 -0.33 -22.03
C GLN A 139 -4.82 0.00 -22.98
N THR A 140 -5.68 0.93 -22.57
CA THR A 140 -6.78 1.46 -23.38
C THR A 140 -6.59 2.96 -23.59
N GLU A 141 -7.35 3.55 -24.52
CA GLU A 141 -7.32 5.01 -24.75
C GLU A 141 -7.62 5.83 -23.48
N SER A 142 -8.43 5.27 -22.57
CA SER A 142 -8.88 5.95 -21.34
C SER A 142 -7.93 5.77 -20.15
N GLY A 143 -6.96 4.86 -20.25
CA GLY A 143 -6.06 4.45 -19.17
C GLY A 143 -5.90 2.94 -19.08
N VAL A 144 -5.48 2.44 -17.92
CA VAL A 144 -5.21 1.01 -17.72
C VAL A 144 -6.45 0.30 -17.22
N ALA A 145 -6.85 -0.77 -17.91
CA ALA A 145 -7.84 -1.72 -17.43
C ALA A 145 -7.15 -2.87 -16.69
N LEU A 146 -7.60 -3.17 -15.48
CA LEU A 146 -7.06 -4.27 -14.65
C LEU A 146 -8.07 -5.40 -14.56
N ILE A 147 -7.67 -6.59 -14.99
CA ILE A 147 -8.55 -7.76 -15.09
C ILE A 147 -7.93 -8.89 -14.25
N PRO A 148 -8.35 -9.06 -12.98
CA PRO A 148 -7.92 -10.19 -12.18
C PRO A 148 -8.46 -11.52 -12.76
N ILE A 149 -7.60 -12.53 -12.73
CA ILE A 149 -7.89 -13.90 -13.16
C ILE A 149 -7.80 -14.79 -11.92
N ARG A 150 -8.85 -15.57 -11.67
CA ARG A 150 -8.87 -16.58 -10.62
C ARG A 150 -9.09 -17.94 -11.24
N GLU A 151 -8.13 -18.84 -11.08
CA GLU A 151 -8.17 -20.20 -11.63
C GLU A 151 -8.54 -20.21 -13.13
N GLY A 152 -7.89 -19.34 -13.90
CA GLY A 152 -8.11 -19.16 -15.34
C GLY A 152 -9.47 -18.58 -15.72
N LYS A 153 -10.25 -18.05 -14.77
CA LYS A 153 -11.55 -17.42 -15.02
C LYS A 153 -11.49 -15.92 -14.77
N ILE A 154 -12.03 -15.16 -15.72
CA ILE A 154 -12.32 -13.73 -15.56
C ILE A 154 -13.78 -13.54 -15.21
N SER A 155 -14.05 -12.68 -14.23
CA SER A 155 -15.43 -12.36 -13.80
C SER A 155 -15.70 -10.86 -13.70
N ARG A 156 -14.63 -10.06 -13.56
CA ARG A 156 -14.69 -8.62 -13.37
C ARG A 156 -13.43 -7.98 -13.94
N GLY A 157 -13.59 -6.85 -14.60
CA GLY A 157 -12.50 -5.98 -15.03
C GLY A 157 -12.76 -4.56 -14.53
N PHE A 158 -11.71 -3.92 -14.05
CA PHE A 158 -11.75 -2.56 -13.53
C PHE A 158 -11.15 -1.63 -14.58
N LEU A 159 -11.94 -0.71 -15.10
CA LEU A 159 -11.50 0.26 -16.10
C LEU A 159 -11.50 1.66 -15.47
N PRO A 160 -10.82 2.64 -16.10
CA PRO A 160 -11.04 4.04 -15.80
C PRO A 160 -12.51 4.42 -15.99
N GLY A 161 -13.15 4.91 -14.93
CA GLY A 161 -14.54 5.38 -14.92
C GLY A 161 -15.62 4.30 -14.79
N ARG A 162 -15.32 2.99 -14.89
CA ARG A 162 -16.34 1.93 -14.79
C ARG A 162 -15.77 0.57 -14.41
N THR A 163 -16.63 -0.30 -13.86
CA THR A 163 -16.36 -1.74 -13.71
C THR A 163 -17.21 -2.55 -14.65
N ILE A 164 -16.59 -3.50 -15.34
CA ILE A 164 -17.26 -4.43 -16.26
C ILE A 164 -17.31 -5.83 -15.61
N LYS A 165 -18.42 -6.55 -15.75
CA LYS A 165 -18.63 -7.86 -15.12
C LYS A 165 -19.16 -8.89 -16.11
N GLY A 166 -18.79 -10.15 -15.88
CA GLY A 166 -19.34 -11.31 -16.58
C GLY A 166 -19.18 -11.22 -18.10
N ARG A 167 -20.25 -11.47 -18.84
CA ARG A 167 -20.24 -11.51 -20.31
C ARG A 167 -19.80 -10.18 -20.94
N ALA A 168 -20.17 -9.06 -20.35
CA ALA A 168 -19.78 -7.74 -20.84
C ALA A 168 -18.25 -7.55 -20.85
N LEU A 169 -17.51 -8.24 -19.98
CA LEU A 169 -16.04 -8.21 -19.96
C LEU A 169 -15.46 -8.95 -21.16
N VAL A 170 -16.06 -10.09 -21.50
CA VAL A 170 -15.67 -10.85 -22.69
C VAL A 170 -16.00 -10.07 -23.96
N ASP A 171 -17.14 -9.39 -23.99
CA ASP A 171 -17.55 -8.57 -25.12
C ASP A 171 -16.62 -7.34 -25.27
N PHE A 172 -16.25 -6.71 -24.15
CA PHE A 172 -15.25 -5.63 -24.10
C PHE A 172 -13.90 -6.09 -24.69
N LEU A 173 -13.37 -7.23 -24.24
CA LEU A 173 -12.10 -7.76 -24.75
C LEU A 173 -12.12 -8.09 -26.24
N LYS A 174 -13.29 -8.30 -26.84
CA LYS A 174 -13.46 -8.55 -28.28
C LYS A 174 -13.78 -7.29 -29.08
N SER A 175 -14.02 -6.18 -28.40
CA SER A 175 -14.38 -4.92 -29.04
C SER A 175 -13.16 -4.06 -29.35
N PRO A 176 -13.26 -3.07 -30.26
CA PRO A 176 -12.20 -2.10 -30.49
C PRO A 176 -11.77 -1.35 -29.21
N GLU A 177 -12.69 -1.15 -28.26
CA GLU A 177 -12.38 -0.50 -26.98
C GLU A 177 -11.43 -1.32 -26.11
N GLY A 178 -11.48 -2.65 -26.24
CA GLY A 178 -10.56 -3.57 -25.59
C GLY A 178 -9.30 -3.84 -26.41
N SER A 179 -9.13 -3.23 -27.59
CA SER A 179 -7.89 -3.37 -28.36
C SER A 179 -6.76 -2.60 -27.68
N GLY A 180 -5.56 -3.16 -27.69
CA GLY A 180 -4.41 -2.57 -27.01
C GLY A 180 -3.38 -3.61 -26.58
N LEU A 181 -2.24 -3.10 -26.12
CA LEU A 181 -1.18 -3.92 -25.54
C LEU A 181 -1.55 -4.29 -24.11
N ALA A 182 -1.36 -5.55 -23.79
CA ALA A 182 -1.58 -6.10 -22.47
C ALA A 182 -0.27 -6.63 -21.88
N GLU A 183 -0.21 -6.62 -20.56
CA GLU A 183 0.80 -7.31 -19.79
C GLU A 183 0.09 -8.31 -18.86
N PHE A 184 0.81 -9.35 -18.47
CA PHE A 184 0.33 -10.35 -17.53
C PHE A 184 1.28 -10.46 -16.34
N VAL A 185 0.72 -10.31 -15.16
CA VAL A 185 1.39 -10.55 -13.88
C VAL A 185 0.83 -11.87 -13.32
N ASP A 186 1.70 -12.79 -12.94
CA ASP A 186 1.32 -14.10 -12.43
C ASP A 186 0.90 -14.06 -10.96
N GLY A 187 0.28 -15.14 -10.49
CA GLY A 187 -0.12 -15.30 -9.10
C GLY A 187 -1.43 -14.61 -8.73
N GLU A 188 -2.03 -15.03 -7.62
CA GLU A 188 -3.31 -14.51 -7.19
C GLU A 188 -3.26 -13.00 -6.90
N VAL A 189 -4.37 -12.33 -7.19
CA VAL A 189 -4.58 -10.96 -6.73
C VAL A 189 -5.04 -11.01 -5.28
N ALA A 190 -4.10 -10.80 -4.36
CA ALA A 190 -4.37 -10.76 -2.94
C ALA A 190 -5.27 -9.57 -2.57
N GLU A 191 -6.15 -9.78 -1.60
CA GLU A 191 -6.78 -8.66 -0.93
C GLU A 191 -5.71 -7.93 -0.11
N PRO A 192 -5.56 -6.61 -0.26
CA PRO A 192 -4.55 -5.86 0.49
C PRO A 192 -4.70 -6.10 2.00
N SER A 193 -3.58 -6.09 2.73
CA SER A 193 -3.58 -6.11 4.21
C SER A 193 -4.29 -4.87 4.76
N THR A 194 -4.98 -4.97 5.90
CA THR A 194 -5.63 -3.82 6.55
C THR A 194 -4.65 -2.74 6.99
N LEU A 195 -3.36 -3.09 7.10
CA LEU A 195 -2.31 -2.21 7.57
C LEU A 195 -1.61 -1.53 6.40
N GLY A 196 -1.76 -0.22 6.29
CA GLY A 196 -1.02 0.60 5.35
C GLY A 196 0.20 1.25 5.97
N ILE A 197 0.83 2.15 5.22
CA ILE A 197 1.90 3.03 5.72
C ILE A 197 1.49 3.79 6.98
N GLY A 198 0.22 4.19 7.12
CA GLY A 198 -0.27 4.90 8.29
C GLY A 198 -0.17 4.05 9.56
N GLU A 199 -0.70 2.83 9.52
CA GLU A 199 -0.67 1.91 10.66
C GLU A 199 0.74 1.39 10.97
N ILE A 200 1.54 1.11 9.94
CA ILE A 200 2.94 0.70 10.11
C ILE A 200 3.73 1.78 10.85
N ASN A 201 3.62 3.05 10.41
CA ASN A 201 4.31 4.16 11.08
C ASN A 201 3.79 4.40 12.49
N LEU A 202 2.50 4.22 12.73
CA LEU A 202 1.94 4.32 14.08
C LEU A 202 2.60 3.31 15.03
N ILE A 203 2.75 2.05 14.58
CA ILE A 203 3.42 1.00 15.36
C ILE A 203 4.90 1.33 15.57
N LEU A 204 5.64 1.68 14.51
CA LEU A 204 7.07 2.02 14.61
C LEU A 204 7.29 3.19 15.56
N THR A 205 6.49 4.26 15.44
CA THR A 205 6.59 5.43 16.32
C THR A 205 6.32 5.04 17.78
N ALA A 206 5.30 4.21 18.04
CA ALA A 206 4.99 3.76 19.40
C ALA A 206 6.14 2.97 20.03
N ILE A 207 6.84 2.16 19.25
CA ILE A 207 8.00 1.38 19.69
C ILE A 207 9.22 2.29 19.88
N ASN A 208 9.49 3.20 18.95
CA ASN A 208 10.64 4.09 19.02
C ASN A 208 10.57 5.01 20.25
N VAL A 209 9.40 5.60 20.54
CA VAL A 209 9.23 6.43 21.75
C VAL A 209 9.42 5.58 23.03
N TRP A 210 9.00 4.32 23.00
CA TRP A 210 9.24 3.40 24.12
C TRP A 210 10.72 3.03 24.26
N LEU A 211 11.42 2.72 23.17
CA LEU A 211 12.86 2.41 23.17
C LEU A 211 13.69 3.62 23.62
N GLU A 212 13.32 4.81 23.17
CA GLU A 212 13.93 6.07 23.61
C GLU A 212 13.78 6.25 25.13
N SER A 213 12.56 6.03 25.64
CA SER A 213 12.26 6.14 27.07
C SER A 213 12.87 5.01 27.92
N LEU A 214 13.17 3.86 27.33
CA LEU A 214 13.92 2.78 27.98
C LEU A 214 15.39 3.13 28.14
N GLY A 215 15.97 3.93 27.25
CA GLY A 215 17.40 4.28 27.27
C GLY A 215 17.92 4.78 28.62
N PRO A 216 17.27 5.76 29.28
CA PRO A 216 17.69 6.27 30.59
C PRO A 216 17.62 5.26 31.73
N VAL A 217 16.65 4.33 31.69
CA VAL A 217 16.39 3.37 32.79
C VAL A 217 17.03 2.00 32.55
N TRP A 218 17.34 1.69 31.29
CA TRP A 218 18.01 0.47 30.86
C TRP A 218 18.94 0.74 29.66
N PRO A 219 20.10 1.39 29.86
CA PRO A 219 21.01 1.76 28.78
C PRO A 219 21.50 0.56 27.96
N GLN A 220 21.65 -0.61 28.59
CA GLN A 220 22.10 -1.85 27.93
C GLN A 220 21.12 -2.35 26.86
N SER A 221 19.86 -1.89 26.89
CA SER A 221 18.86 -2.20 25.85
C SER A 221 19.36 -1.88 24.45
N ARG A 222 20.05 -0.74 24.26
CA ARG A 222 20.55 -0.29 22.95
C ARG A 222 21.51 -1.28 22.31
N ALA A 223 22.32 -1.98 23.11
CA ALA A 223 23.27 -2.97 22.62
C ALA A 223 22.61 -4.29 22.19
N ILE A 224 21.45 -4.63 22.75
CA ILE A 224 20.77 -5.92 22.48
C ILE A 224 19.68 -5.80 21.42
N VAL A 225 19.08 -4.62 21.22
CA VAL A 225 17.99 -4.39 20.24
C VAL A 225 18.38 -4.84 18.82
N PRO A 226 19.57 -4.52 18.27
CA PRO A 226 19.95 -4.96 16.93
C PRO A 226 19.83 -6.48 16.73
N ALA A 227 20.28 -7.26 17.70
CA ALA A 227 20.22 -8.72 17.64
C ALA A 227 18.79 -9.26 17.71
N PHE A 228 17.86 -8.56 18.36
CA PHE A 228 16.44 -8.93 18.35
C PHE A 228 15.77 -8.56 17.03
N VAL A 229 16.07 -7.38 16.48
CA VAL A 229 15.58 -6.97 15.16
C VAL A 229 16.02 -7.98 14.10
N GLU A 230 17.27 -8.44 14.16
CA GLU A 230 17.75 -9.40 13.16
C GLU A 230 17.07 -10.78 13.30
N LYS A 231 16.74 -11.19 14.52
CA LYS A 231 15.92 -12.40 14.75
C LYS A 231 14.50 -12.25 14.18
N ILE A 232 13.93 -11.05 14.25
CA ILE A 232 12.62 -10.77 13.64
C ILE A 232 12.71 -10.86 12.12
N ARG A 233 13.70 -10.22 11.49
CA ARG A 233 13.91 -10.28 10.02
C ARG A 233 14.13 -11.71 9.54
N THR A 234 14.95 -12.48 10.26
CA THR A 234 15.17 -13.91 9.95
C THR A 234 13.89 -14.74 10.02
N ARG A 235 13.00 -14.44 10.98
CA ARG A 235 11.73 -15.16 11.17
C ARG A 235 10.63 -14.69 10.22
N TYR A 236 10.67 -13.41 9.83
CA TYR A 236 9.68 -12.76 8.97
C TYR A 236 10.42 -12.11 7.79
N PRO A 237 10.74 -12.86 6.73
CA PRO A 237 11.53 -12.36 5.60
C PRO A 237 10.92 -11.12 4.91
N LEU A 238 9.59 -10.98 4.92
CA LEU A 238 8.88 -9.80 4.42
C LEU A 238 9.24 -8.49 5.15
N LEU A 239 9.90 -8.59 6.31
CA LEU A 239 10.39 -7.45 7.10
C LEU A 239 11.88 -7.19 6.87
N GLU A 240 12.48 -7.69 5.79
CA GLU A 240 13.89 -7.48 5.47
C GLU A 240 14.30 -6.00 5.49
N SER A 241 13.37 -5.10 5.14
CA SER A 241 13.61 -3.65 5.11
C SER A 241 13.60 -3.00 6.50
N LEU A 242 13.17 -3.71 7.54
CA LEU A 242 13.25 -3.23 8.92
C LEU A 242 14.71 -3.18 9.35
N SER A 243 15.13 -2.06 9.92
CA SER A 243 16.47 -1.88 10.46
C SER A 243 16.42 -1.11 11.78
N TYR A 244 17.54 -1.11 12.49
CA TYR A 244 17.71 -0.36 13.73
C TYR A 244 19.02 0.42 13.69
N SER A 245 18.95 1.72 14.00
CA SER A 245 20.13 2.56 14.25
C SER A 245 20.03 3.18 15.64
N SER A 246 21.17 3.60 16.20
CA SER A 246 21.20 4.29 17.50
C SER A 246 20.63 5.71 17.46
N GLU A 247 20.53 6.29 16.26
CA GLU A 247 20.05 7.65 16.03
C GLU A 247 18.54 7.66 15.73
N ASP A 248 18.09 6.74 14.86
CA ASP A 248 16.72 6.71 14.34
C ASP A 248 15.85 5.63 14.96
N PHE A 249 16.42 4.78 15.83
CA PHE A 249 15.77 3.57 16.35
C PHE A 249 15.29 2.67 15.21
N LEU A 250 14.05 2.16 15.25
CA LEU A 250 13.51 1.30 14.20
C LEU A 250 13.06 2.13 13.00
N VAL A 251 13.55 1.77 11.81
CA VAL A 251 13.15 2.38 10.54
C VAL A 251 12.92 1.30 9.49
N LEU A 252 12.05 1.60 8.53
CA LEU A 252 11.90 0.81 7.31
C LEU A 252 12.75 1.44 6.21
N GLY A 253 13.42 0.62 5.40
CA GLY A 253 14.10 1.05 4.19
C GLY A 253 13.21 1.04 2.94
N SER A 254 12.07 0.33 2.99
CA SER A 254 11.13 0.22 1.88
C SER A 254 9.73 -0.16 2.38
N PHE A 255 8.73 0.07 1.54
CA PHE A 255 7.35 -0.32 1.82
C PHE A 255 7.20 -1.85 1.88
N ILE A 256 6.36 -2.32 2.81
CA ILE A 256 6.03 -3.74 2.97
C ILE A 256 4.64 -3.99 2.37
N ALA A 257 4.59 -4.61 1.19
CA ALA A 257 3.35 -4.87 0.46
C ALA A 257 2.41 -5.85 1.19
N ASP A 258 2.96 -6.95 1.72
CA ASP A 258 2.24 -7.84 2.63
C ASP A 258 2.62 -7.56 4.08
N SER A 259 1.88 -6.65 4.69
CA SER A 259 2.09 -6.20 6.06
C SER A 259 1.28 -6.99 7.10
N SER A 260 0.61 -8.08 6.71
CA SER A 260 -0.35 -8.79 7.57
C SER A 260 0.26 -9.31 8.88
N ASP A 261 1.53 -9.73 8.85
CA ASP A 261 2.26 -10.22 10.02
C ASP A 261 3.03 -9.13 10.78
N PHE A 262 3.01 -7.88 10.31
CA PHE A 262 3.75 -6.77 10.93
C PHE A 262 3.44 -6.58 12.42
N PRO A 263 2.17 -6.55 12.89
CA PRO A 263 1.86 -6.39 14.31
C PRO A 263 2.36 -7.57 15.15
N LYS A 264 2.29 -8.80 14.63
CA LYS A 264 2.77 -9.99 15.33
C LYS A 264 4.28 -9.97 15.49
N ALA A 265 5.01 -9.60 14.45
CA ALA A 265 6.45 -9.45 14.49
C ALA A 265 6.87 -8.36 15.50
N MET A 266 6.17 -7.22 15.51
CA MET A 266 6.44 -6.12 16.43
C MET A 266 6.08 -6.47 17.88
N ALA A 267 4.96 -7.17 18.12
CA ALA A 267 4.63 -7.68 19.45
C ALA A 267 5.67 -8.69 19.95
N LEU A 268 6.18 -9.56 19.07
CA LEU A 268 7.24 -10.50 19.40
C LEU A 268 8.54 -9.77 19.76
N LEU A 269 8.88 -8.69 19.05
CA LEU A 269 10.05 -7.84 19.35
C LEU A 269 9.93 -7.25 20.75
N ILE A 270 8.80 -6.59 21.06
CA ILE A 270 8.52 -5.99 22.37
C ILE A 270 8.61 -7.06 23.46
N LYS A 271 7.92 -8.19 23.31
CA LYS A 271 7.92 -9.28 24.29
C LYS A 271 9.31 -9.85 24.53
N SER A 272 10.09 -10.03 23.47
CA SER A 272 11.44 -10.58 23.57
C SER A 272 12.40 -9.62 24.28
N LEU A 273 12.30 -8.32 24.01
CA LEU A 273 13.04 -7.29 24.72
C LEU A 273 12.64 -7.21 26.20
N CYS A 274 11.33 -7.16 26.49
CA CYS A 274 10.82 -7.14 27.86
C CYS A 274 11.32 -8.34 28.68
N LYS A 275 11.36 -9.55 28.10
CA LYS A 275 11.90 -10.76 28.76
C LYS A 275 13.38 -10.64 29.17
N LYS A 276 14.15 -9.74 28.55
CA LYS A 276 15.55 -9.48 28.92
C LYS A 276 15.71 -8.35 29.92
N HIS A 277 14.66 -7.58 30.18
CA HIS A 277 14.70 -6.53 31.19
C HIS A 277 14.70 -7.17 32.60
N PRO A 278 15.42 -6.59 33.59
CA PRO A 278 15.42 -7.10 34.98
C PRO A 278 14.03 -7.17 35.62
N SER A 279 13.10 -6.34 35.14
CA SER A 279 11.68 -6.36 35.54
C SER A 279 10.79 -6.37 34.28
N PRO A 280 10.49 -7.53 33.69
CA PRO A 280 9.78 -7.62 32.41
C PRO A 280 8.41 -6.94 32.41
N ALA A 281 7.63 -7.13 33.49
CA ALA A 281 6.31 -6.53 33.63
C ALA A 281 6.37 -4.99 33.66
N THR A 282 7.43 -4.42 34.26
CA THR A 282 7.62 -2.97 34.32
C THR A 282 7.95 -2.39 32.95
N ALA A 283 8.82 -3.06 32.18
CA ALA A 283 9.16 -2.63 30.82
C ALA A 283 7.93 -2.65 29.89
N LEU A 284 7.07 -3.66 30.01
CA LEU A 284 5.82 -3.72 29.25
C LEU A 284 4.79 -2.68 29.71
N LYS A 285 4.64 -2.47 31.03
CA LYS A 285 3.79 -1.40 31.58
C LYS A 285 4.25 -0.01 31.15
N LEU A 286 5.56 0.19 30.94
CA LEU A 286 6.08 1.44 30.43
C LEU A 286 5.61 1.69 28.98
N PHE A 287 5.62 0.66 28.12
CA PHE A 287 5.11 0.76 26.75
C PHE A 287 3.66 1.24 26.73
N THR A 288 2.79 0.61 27.53
CA THR A 288 1.37 0.98 27.58
C THR A 288 1.14 2.36 28.18
N ARG A 289 1.93 2.76 29.19
CA ARG A 289 1.84 4.08 29.82
C ARG A 289 2.24 5.21 28.86
N ILE A 290 3.34 5.05 28.14
CA ILE A 290 3.85 6.06 27.19
C ILE A 290 2.89 6.22 26.00
N ASN A 291 2.30 5.12 25.54
CA ASN A 291 1.40 5.12 24.40
C ASN A 291 -0.08 5.28 24.78
N LYS A 292 -0.38 5.73 26.01
CA LYS A 292 -1.75 5.83 26.52
C LYS A 292 -2.67 6.62 25.57
N ASP A 293 -2.19 7.73 25.04
CA ASP A 293 -2.98 8.62 24.16
C ASP A 293 -3.19 8.04 22.75
N ARG A 294 -2.44 6.98 22.38
CA ARG A 294 -2.52 6.28 21.09
C ARG A 294 -3.16 4.91 21.21
N THR A 295 -3.67 4.53 22.39
CA THR A 295 -4.16 3.19 22.69
C THR A 295 -5.20 2.71 21.68
N GLU A 296 -6.23 3.52 21.40
CA GLU A 296 -7.29 3.13 20.47
C GLU A 296 -6.79 2.98 19.03
N ALA A 297 -5.88 3.86 18.61
CA ALA A 297 -5.25 3.76 17.30
C ALA A 297 -4.39 2.48 17.19
N LEU A 298 -3.63 2.13 18.23
CA LEU A 298 -2.82 0.91 18.28
C LEU A 298 -3.65 -0.37 18.41
N LYS A 299 -4.81 -0.34 19.07
CA LYS A 299 -5.79 -1.45 19.04
C LYS A 299 -6.29 -1.70 17.62
N SER A 300 -6.55 -0.64 16.86
CA SER A 300 -7.01 -0.78 15.47
C SER A 300 -5.99 -1.46 14.54
N THR A 301 -4.71 -1.52 14.94
CA THR A 301 -3.67 -2.26 14.21
C THR A 301 -3.52 -3.72 14.67
N GLY A 302 -4.22 -4.11 15.74
CA GLY A 302 -4.10 -5.43 16.37
C GLY A 302 -2.86 -5.60 17.26
N LEU A 303 -2.02 -4.56 17.44
CA LEU A 303 -0.79 -4.67 18.23
C LEU A 303 -1.09 -4.88 19.72
N ILE A 304 -2.06 -4.15 20.27
CA ILE A 304 -2.32 -4.13 21.72
C ILE A 304 -2.84 -5.48 22.21
N GLU A 305 -3.69 -6.14 21.42
CA GLU A 305 -4.24 -7.46 21.70
C GLU A 305 -3.15 -8.56 21.72
N LEU A 306 -2.02 -8.29 21.06
CA LEU A 306 -0.89 -9.20 20.97
C LEU A 306 0.15 -8.97 22.08
N LEU A 307 0.02 -7.95 22.92
CA LEU A 307 0.95 -7.61 24.01
C LEU A 307 0.50 -8.19 25.35
#